data_AF-A0A9Q1B853-F1
#
_entry.id   AF-A0A9Q1B853-F1
#
_cell.length_a   1.000
_cell.length_b   1.000
_cell.length_c   1.000
_cell.angle_alpha   90.00
_cell.angle_beta   90.00
_cell.angle_gamma   90.00
#
_symmetry.space_group_name_H-M   'P 1'
#
loop_
_entity.id
_entity.type
_entity.pdbx_description
1 polymer ?
#
loop_
_entity_poly.entity_id
_entity_poly.type
_entity_poly.pdbx_seq_one_letter_code
_entity_poly.pdbx_strand_id
1 'polypeptide(L)'
;MMSQRAFPNPFADYDKSLATGYFDSSGRLTPEFTQHLNNKIRELLQQMERGLKSADPRDCTGYTGWAGIALLYLHLHEVYGDPSYLHMAQEYVKRSLSCLTKRSITFLCGDAGPLAVAAVVYFKLQNEKQAEDCIARLLHLPKLDPRVPDEMLYGRMGYLYALLFVNKHFGEEKIPRNHIQQVCEAVLASGENLAKKRNFTAKSPLMYEWYEEYYVGAAHGLAGIYYFLMQPGLGVSQAKLHNTIKPSVDFVCQLKFPSGNYPPCIEDNRDLLVHWCHGAPGVIYMLLQAYKVFGEQKYLSDALQCAEVIWQWGLLKKGYGLCHGTAGNAYAFLALHNLTRDMKYLYRACKSKRLFGCTNLPGTHGLGAGLGTPVALKRCRPLPWKDLRDLWAAAGSGKLAAEDEIIARGRGVDTMGSDYYQNLSKPRQPEKGDHSPNHNIL
;
A
#
# COMPACT_ATOMS: atom_id res chain seq x y z
N MET A 1 -8.22 22.59 10.23
CA MET A 1 -8.60 22.04 8.91
C MET A 1 -7.35 21.50 8.20
N MET A 2 -7.48 20.53 7.29
CA MET A 2 -6.35 19.95 6.52
C MET A 2 -5.45 21.01 5.85
N SER A 3 -6.04 22.10 5.34
CA SER A 3 -5.33 23.22 4.69
C SER A 3 -4.24 23.86 5.54
N GLN A 4 -4.33 23.79 6.88
CA GLN A 4 -3.31 24.35 7.76
C GLN A 4 -2.03 23.50 7.78
N ARG A 5 -2.13 22.19 7.48
CA ARG A 5 -1.03 21.22 7.53
C ARG A 5 -0.40 20.91 6.18
N ALA A 6 -1.00 21.41 5.09
CA ALA A 6 -0.51 21.23 3.74
C ALA A 6 -0.04 22.56 3.13
N PHE A 7 0.91 22.49 2.21
CA PHE A 7 1.15 23.56 1.26
C PHE A 7 0.06 23.51 0.17
N PRO A 8 -0.43 24.65 -0.33
CA PRO A 8 -1.27 24.66 -1.53
C PRO A 8 -0.56 23.93 -2.68
N ASN A 9 -1.25 23.04 -3.39
CA ASN A 9 -0.66 22.35 -4.54
C ASN A 9 -0.47 23.32 -5.71
N PRO A 10 0.78 23.65 -6.10
CA PRO A 10 1.04 24.63 -7.16
C PRO A 10 0.97 24.01 -8.56
N PHE A 11 0.79 22.70 -8.67
CA PHE A 11 0.88 21.98 -9.94
C PHE A 11 -0.49 21.89 -10.61
N ALA A 12 -0.55 22.25 -11.89
CA ALA A 12 -1.67 21.88 -12.75
C ALA A 12 -1.86 20.35 -12.74
N ASP A 13 -3.11 19.92 -12.74
CA ASP A 13 -3.45 18.50 -12.81
C ASP A 13 -3.07 17.91 -14.18
N TYR A 14 -3.22 16.59 -14.31
CA TYR A 14 -2.83 15.84 -15.48
C TYR A 14 -3.47 16.39 -16.76
N ASP A 15 -2.59 16.67 -17.72
CA ASP A 15 -2.92 16.83 -19.12
C ASP A 15 -1.90 16.03 -19.94
N LYS A 16 -2.33 15.48 -21.09
CA LYS A 16 -1.47 14.64 -21.93
C LYS A 16 -0.23 15.38 -22.38
N SER A 17 -0.32 16.67 -22.72
CA SER A 17 0.83 17.47 -23.15
C SER A 17 1.84 17.66 -22.00
N LEU A 18 1.35 17.96 -20.79
CA LEU A 18 2.19 18.16 -19.60
C LEU A 18 2.90 16.87 -19.15
N ALA A 19 2.33 15.70 -19.45
CA ALA A 19 2.86 14.41 -19.04
C ALA A 19 4.07 13.94 -19.87
N THR A 20 4.18 14.40 -21.12
CA THR A 20 5.26 14.02 -22.06
C THR A 20 6.67 14.30 -21.53
N GLY A 21 6.83 15.30 -20.66
CA GLY A 21 8.11 15.59 -20.00
C GLY A 21 8.50 14.61 -18.90
N TYR A 22 7.62 13.69 -18.49
CA TYR A 22 7.85 12.75 -17.39
C TYR A 22 7.87 11.30 -17.86
N PHE A 23 6.97 10.90 -18.77
CA PHE A 23 6.86 9.54 -19.28
C PHE A 23 6.22 9.46 -20.67
N ASP A 24 6.47 8.35 -21.37
CA ASP A 24 5.87 8.02 -22.66
C ASP A 24 4.43 7.45 -22.51
N SER A 25 3.76 7.18 -23.63
CA SER A 25 2.39 6.64 -23.63
C SER A 25 2.25 5.25 -22.96
N SER A 26 3.36 4.52 -22.79
CA SER A 26 3.41 3.24 -22.07
C SER A 26 3.69 3.41 -20.58
N GLY A 27 3.87 4.64 -20.10
CA GLY A 27 4.21 4.95 -18.71
C GLY A 27 5.69 4.73 -18.37
N ARG A 28 6.57 4.56 -19.36
CA ARG A 28 8.01 4.53 -19.11
C ARG A 28 8.54 5.94 -18.92
N LEU A 29 9.29 6.16 -17.85
CA LEU A 29 9.86 7.47 -17.55
C LEU A 29 10.82 7.92 -18.65
N THR A 30 10.81 9.21 -18.97
CA THR A 30 11.74 9.77 -19.95
C THR A 30 13.19 9.67 -19.46
N PRO A 31 14.18 9.56 -20.36
CA PRO A 31 15.59 9.58 -19.98
C PRO A 31 15.97 10.83 -19.17
N GLU A 32 15.44 12.00 -19.54
CA GLU A 32 15.72 13.28 -18.88
C GLU A 32 15.21 13.28 -17.44
N PHE A 33 13.96 12.83 -17.23
CA PHE A 33 13.37 12.76 -15.90
C PHE A 33 14.06 11.69 -15.05
N THR A 34 14.39 10.54 -15.65
CA THR A 34 15.16 9.47 -14.98
C THR A 34 16.53 9.96 -14.54
N GLN A 35 17.25 10.71 -15.39
CA GLN A 35 18.53 11.31 -15.05
C GLN A 35 18.41 12.30 -13.90
N HIS A 36 17.37 13.14 -13.90
CA HIS A 36 17.10 14.06 -12.81
C HIS A 36 16.87 13.31 -11.47
N LEU A 37 16.08 12.24 -11.49
CA LEU A 37 15.86 11.40 -10.31
C LEU A 37 17.17 10.77 -9.81
N ASN A 38 17.96 10.19 -10.71
CA ASN A 38 19.24 9.55 -10.36
C ASN A 38 20.25 10.54 -9.77
N ASN A 39 20.30 11.77 -10.29
CA ASN A 39 21.12 12.83 -9.72
C ASN A 39 20.70 13.15 -8.28
N LYS A 40 19.40 13.32 -8.05
CA LYS A 40 18.90 13.65 -6.71
C LYS A 40 19.08 12.49 -5.72
N ILE A 41 18.90 11.26 -6.17
CA ILE A 41 19.16 10.06 -5.36
C ILE A 41 20.61 10.03 -4.89
N ARG A 42 21.57 10.22 -5.81
CA ARG A 42 23.01 10.26 -5.46
C ARG A 42 23.34 11.38 -4.47
N GLU A 43 22.81 12.58 -4.71
CA GLU A 43 23.00 13.74 -3.81
C GLU A 43 22.46 13.45 -2.40
N LEU A 44 21.25 12.91 -2.29
CA LEU A 44 20.61 12.62 -1.01
C LEU A 44 21.25 11.43 -0.30
N LEU A 45 21.75 10.43 -1.02
CA LEU A 45 22.51 9.32 -0.43
C LEU A 45 23.79 9.82 0.24
N GLN A 46 24.53 10.72 -0.40
CA GLN A 46 25.71 11.33 0.22
C GLN A 46 25.37 12.12 1.50
N GLN A 47 24.26 12.86 1.48
CA GLN A 47 23.80 13.60 2.66
C GLN A 47 23.36 12.64 3.78
N MET A 48 22.62 11.58 3.43
CA MET A 48 22.19 10.54 4.35
C MET A 48 23.40 9.87 5.01
N GLU A 49 24.39 9.41 4.23
CA GLU A 49 25.60 8.76 4.74
C GLU A 49 26.38 9.64 5.73
N ARG A 50 26.49 10.94 5.43
CA ARG A 50 27.11 11.88 6.38
C ARG A 50 26.29 12.00 7.66
N GLY A 51 24.96 12.10 7.56
CA GLY A 51 24.06 12.21 8.71
C GLY A 51 24.01 10.94 9.57
N LEU A 52 24.14 9.76 8.96
CA LEU A 52 24.11 8.48 9.68
C LEU A 52 25.29 8.31 10.65
N LYS A 53 26.38 9.05 10.48
CA LYS A 53 27.51 9.05 11.42
C LYS A 53 27.14 9.55 12.84
N SER A 54 26.06 10.32 12.97
CA SER A 54 25.55 10.83 14.25
C SER A 54 24.20 10.21 14.66
N ALA A 55 23.74 9.18 13.94
CA ALA A 55 22.52 8.45 14.31
C ALA A 55 22.74 7.62 15.58
N ASP A 56 21.65 7.32 16.30
CA ASP A 56 21.71 6.49 17.51
C ASP A 56 22.26 5.09 17.14
N PRO A 57 23.44 4.70 17.68
CA PRO A 57 24.05 3.42 17.34
C PRO A 57 23.20 2.22 17.77
N ARG A 58 22.26 2.40 18.70
CA ARG A 58 21.45 1.31 19.28
C ARG A 58 20.13 1.07 18.56
N ASP A 59 19.70 1.99 17.69
CA ASP A 59 18.42 1.85 16.98
C ASP A 59 18.55 0.85 15.84
N CYS A 60 18.14 -0.40 16.07
CA CYS A 60 18.19 -1.47 15.07
C CYS A 60 16.98 -1.49 14.14
N THR A 61 15.95 -0.69 14.40
CA THR A 61 14.61 -0.89 13.83
C THR A 61 14.54 -0.67 12.32
N GLY A 62 13.53 -1.25 11.67
CA GLY A 62 13.19 -0.92 10.28
C GLY A 62 12.62 0.49 10.13
N TYR A 63 11.93 0.99 11.16
CA TYR A 63 11.20 2.25 11.14
C TYR A 63 12.11 3.46 11.19
N THR A 64 13.12 3.41 12.07
CA THR A 64 14.01 4.52 12.32
C THR A 64 15.49 4.14 12.33
N GLY A 65 15.82 2.86 12.37
CA GLY A 65 17.18 2.39 12.64
C GLY A 65 17.92 1.78 11.46
N TRP A 66 18.94 1.01 11.80
CA TRP A 66 19.89 0.42 10.85
C TRP A 66 19.25 -0.59 9.89
N ALA A 67 18.24 -1.36 10.31
CA ALA A 67 17.56 -2.28 9.41
C ALA A 67 16.80 -1.53 8.30
N GLY A 68 16.27 -0.33 8.59
CA GLY A 68 15.63 0.53 7.57
C GLY A 68 16.63 1.01 6.51
N ILE A 69 17.85 1.35 6.93
CA ILE A 69 18.94 1.73 6.02
C ILE A 69 19.42 0.53 5.20
N ALA A 70 19.57 -0.64 5.82
CA ALA A 70 19.89 -1.87 5.12
C ALA A 70 18.85 -2.20 4.04
N LEU A 71 17.56 -2.06 4.36
CA LEU A 71 16.47 -2.27 3.42
C LEU A 71 16.51 -1.27 2.26
N LEU A 72 16.86 -0.01 2.51
CA LEU A 72 17.07 0.97 1.44
C LEU A 72 18.20 0.53 0.49
N TYR A 73 19.34 0.10 1.02
CA TYR A 73 20.46 -0.34 0.19
C TYR A 73 20.20 -1.64 -0.57
N LEU A 74 19.49 -2.58 0.06
CA LEU A 74 18.97 -3.77 -0.63
C LEU A 74 18.08 -3.34 -1.81
N HIS A 75 17.18 -2.39 -1.58
CA HIS A 75 16.31 -1.88 -2.63
C HIS A 75 17.08 -1.16 -3.76
N LEU A 76 18.11 -0.38 -3.44
CA LEU A 76 18.97 0.27 -4.42
C LEU A 76 19.72 -0.76 -5.28
N HIS A 77 20.23 -1.83 -4.67
CA HIS A 77 20.85 -2.93 -5.40
C HIS A 77 19.88 -3.56 -6.41
N GLU A 78 18.63 -3.80 -6.03
CA GLU A 78 17.62 -4.38 -6.93
C GLU A 78 17.24 -3.47 -8.10
N VAL A 79 17.29 -2.15 -7.91
CA VAL A 79 16.96 -1.17 -8.96
C VAL A 79 18.14 -0.94 -9.90
N TYR A 80 19.36 -0.83 -9.37
CA TYR A 80 20.53 -0.41 -10.14
C TYR A 80 21.47 -1.55 -10.51
N GLY A 81 21.33 -2.73 -9.90
CA GLY A 81 22.23 -3.86 -10.10
C GLY A 81 23.65 -3.68 -9.55
N ASP A 82 23.96 -2.52 -8.93
CA ASP A 82 25.28 -2.21 -8.42
C ASP A 82 25.59 -3.07 -7.16
N PRO A 83 26.64 -3.91 -7.19
CA PRO A 83 27.00 -4.76 -6.05
C PRO A 83 27.44 -3.98 -4.80
N SER A 84 27.93 -2.74 -4.96
CA SER A 84 28.35 -1.91 -3.83
C SER A 84 27.19 -1.62 -2.87
N TYR A 85 25.97 -1.46 -3.39
CA TYR A 85 24.78 -1.29 -2.56
C TYR A 85 24.44 -2.53 -1.74
N LEU A 86 24.64 -3.74 -2.29
CA LEU A 86 24.43 -4.98 -1.53
C LEU A 86 25.47 -5.11 -0.40
N HIS A 87 26.71 -4.72 -0.65
CA HIS A 87 27.74 -4.67 0.39
C HIS A 87 27.40 -3.65 1.49
N MET A 88 26.91 -2.46 1.12
CA MET A 88 26.42 -1.48 2.10
C MET A 88 25.24 -2.04 2.92
N ALA A 89 24.29 -2.73 2.29
CA ALA A 89 23.19 -3.39 2.98
C ALA A 89 23.70 -4.40 4.02
N GLN A 90 24.72 -5.19 3.67
CA GLN A 90 25.38 -6.13 4.58
C GLN A 90 25.96 -5.45 5.83
N GLU A 91 26.64 -4.32 5.66
CA GLU A 91 27.24 -3.58 6.77
C GLU A 91 26.17 -3.04 7.73
N TYR A 92 25.06 -2.52 7.21
CA TYR A 92 23.94 -2.09 8.05
C TYR A 92 23.18 -3.24 8.70
N VAL A 93 23.04 -4.38 8.02
CA VAL A 93 22.51 -5.62 8.61
C VAL A 93 23.33 -6.03 9.83
N LYS A 94 24.67 -6.11 9.71
CA LYS A 94 25.56 -6.48 10.82
C LYS A 94 25.36 -5.56 12.03
N ARG A 95 25.26 -4.24 11.79
CA ARG A 95 24.97 -3.26 12.85
C ARG A 95 23.62 -3.53 13.50
N SER A 96 22.56 -3.68 12.70
CA SER A 96 21.21 -3.93 13.22
C SER A 96 21.12 -5.20 14.09
N LEU A 97 21.78 -6.29 13.67
CA LEU A 97 21.78 -7.57 14.38
C LEU A 97 22.51 -7.51 15.74
N SER A 98 23.46 -6.58 15.90
CA SER A 98 24.17 -6.36 17.17
C SER A 98 23.32 -5.65 18.24
N CYS A 99 22.15 -5.14 17.86
CA CYS A 99 21.30 -4.30 18.70
C CYS A 99 19.88 -4.86 18.91
N LEU A 100 19.70 -6.18 18.75
CA LEU A 100 18.41 -6.84 19.00
C LEU A 100 18.00 -6.74 20.47
N THR A 101 16.71 -6.52 20.71
CA THR A 101 16.20 -6.20 22.04
C THR A 101 15.27 -7.25 22.63
N LYS A 102 14.71 -8.13 21.79
CA LYS A 102 13.68 -9.12 22.15
C LYS A 102 12.41 -8.49 22.73
N ARG A 103 12.15 -7.20 22.47
CA ARG A 103 11.00 -6.45 23.04
C ARG A 103 9.80 -6.31 22.11
N SER A 104 10.01 -6.46 20.81
CA SER A 104 8.96 -6.32 19.79
C SER A 104 9.23 -7.31 18.66
N ILE A 105 8.15 -7.78 18.04
CA ILE A 105 8.19 -8.84 17.03
C ILE A 105 8.02 -8.33 15.59
N THR A 106 7.91 -7.03 15.37
CA THR A 106 7.51 -6.51 14.05
C THR A 106 8.68 -6.17 13.15
N PHE A 107 8.42 -6.16 11.85
CA PHE A 107 9.41 -5.73 10.86
C PHE A 107 9.85 -4.28 11.07
N LEU A 108 8.92 -3.39 11.42
CA LEU A 108 9.21 -1.97 11.52
C LEU A 108 9.84 -1.61 12.86
N CYS A 109 9.34 -2.11 13.99
CA CYS A 109 9.77 -1.64 15.31
C CYS A 109 10.33 -2.74 16.21
N GLY A 110 10.59 -3.93 15.68
CA GLY A 110 11.05 -5.09 16.44
C GLY A 110 12.17 -5.86 15.79
N ASP A 111 12.52 -6.97 16.42
CA ASP A 111 13.65 -7.82 16.02
C ASP A 111 13.40 -8.54 14.68
N ALA A 112 12.13 -8.66 14.24
CA ALA A 112 11.81 -9.26 12.96
C ALA A 112 12.32 -8.45 11.77
N GLY A 113 12.46 -7.12 11.89
CA GLY A 113 13.02 -6.27 10.84
C GLY A 113 14.47 -6.62 10.53
N PRO A 114 15.38 -6.45 11.50
CA PRO A 114 16.78 -6.89 11.37
C PRO A 114 16.91 -8.32 10.87
N LEU A 115 16.15 -9.28 11.44
CA LEU A 115 16.27 -10.70 11.08
C LEU A 115 15.81 -10.98 9.64
N ALA A 116 14.65 -10.45 9.23
CA ALA A 116 14.12 -10.69 7.89
C ALA A 116 14.99 -10.03 6.81
N VAL A 117 15.41 -8.77 7.02
CA VAL A 117 16.32 -8.08 6.09
C VAL A 117 17.67 -8.79 6.03
N ALA A 118 18.21 -9.23 7.17
CA ALA A 118 19.45 -10.00 7.21
C ALA A 118 19.35 -11.30 6.42
N ALA A 119 18.27 -12.07 6.62
CA ALA A 119 18.06 -13.34 5.91
C ALA A 119 18.16 -13.15 4.39
N VAL A 120 17.49 -12.13 3.87
CA VAL A 120 17.49 -11.82 2.43
C VAL A 120 18.85 -11.31 1.94
N VAL A 121 19.50 -10.42 2.70
CA VAL A 121 20.83 -9.92 2.32
C VAL A 121 21.85 -11.04 2.31
N TYR A 122 21.86 -11.92 3.32
CA TYR A 122 22.76 -13.08 3.34
C TYR A 122 22.44 -14.08 2.23
N PHE A 123 21.16 -14.30 1.91
CA PHE A 123 20.77 -15.12 0.76
C PHE A 123 21.31 -14.56 -0.56
N LYS A 124 21.15 -13.26 -0.83
CA LYS A 124 21.68 -12.63 -2.05
C LYS A 124 23.22 -12.63 -2.10
N LEU A 125 23.89 -12.72 -0.95
CA LEU A 125 25.33 -12.89 -0.83
C LEU A 125 25.78 -14.36 -0.86
N GLN A 126 24.89 -15.29 -1.19
CA GLN A 126 25.16 -16.74 -1.23
C GLN A 126 25.66 -17.30 0.11
N ASN A 127 25.18 -16.72 1.21
CA ASN A 127 25.54 -17.11 2.55
C ASN A 127 24.36 -17.78 3.27
N GLU A 128 24.06 -19.00 2.82
CA GLU A 128 22.89 -19.78 3.26
C GLU A 128 22.88 -20.02 4.77
N LYS A 129 24.04 -20.30 5.37
CA LYS A 129 24.15 -20.58 6.81
C LYS A 129 23.63 -19.40 7.66
N GLN A 130 24.07 -18.18 7.36
CA GLN A 130 23.59 -16.99 8.06
C GLN A 130 22.13 -16.66 7.72
N ALA A 131 21.70 -16.94 6.49
CA ALA A 131 20.32 -16.72 6.09
C ALA A 131 19.35 -17.63 6.88
N GLU A 132 19.66 -18.92 6.96
CA GLU A 132 18.87 -19.91 7.70
C GLU A 132 18.90 -19.65 9.22
N ASP A 133 20.02 -19.20 9.80
CA ASP A 133 20.07 -18.75 11.21
C ASP A 133 19.08 -17.60 11.48
N CYS A 134 19.05 -16.60 10.59
CA CYS A 134 18.14 -15.48 10.71
C CYS A 134 16.66 -15.92 10.61
N ILE A 135 16.34 -16.83 9.68
CA ILE A 135 15.00 -17.40 9.52
C ILE A 135 14.60 -18.19 10.77
N ALA A 136 15.47 -19.06 11.28
CA ALA A 136 15.21 -19.84 12.48
C ALA A 136 14.89 -18.92 13.66
N ARG A 137 15.66 -17.84 13.86
CA ARG A 137 15.42 -16.86 14.92
C ARG A 137 14.14 -16.07 14.72
N LEU A 138 13.80 -15.71 13.48
CA LEU A 138 12.55 -15.02 13.12
C LEU A 138 11.31 -15.85 13.48
N LEU A 139 11.34 -17.16 13.23
CA LEU A 139 10.25 -18.09 13.56
C LEU A 139 10.03 -18.25 15.07
N HIS A 140 11.06 -18.01 15.89
CA HIS A 140 10.97 -18.12 17.35
C HIS A 140 10.45 -16.86 18.05
N LEU A 141 10.36 -15.72 17.37
CA LEU A 141 9.95 -14.44 17.98
C LEU A 141 8.54 -14.44 18.62
N PRO A 142 7.49 -15.04 18.03
CA PRO A 142 6.14 -14.95 18.60
C PRO A 142 6.00 -15.58 19.99
N LYS A 143 6.89 -16.51 20.35
CA LYS A 143 6.91 -17.15 21.67
C LYS A 143 7.26 -16.17 22.79
N LEU A 144 7.66 -14.94 22.47
CA LEU A 144 8.18 -13.96 23.43
C LEU A 144 7.10 -13.10 24.09
N ASP A 145 5.90 -12.95 23.51
CA ASP A 145 4.82 -12.18 24.14
C ASP A 145 3.41 -12.67 23.71
N PRO A 146 2.57 -13.16 24.65
CA PRO A 146 1.20 -13.54 24.35
C PRO A 146 0.24 -12.35 24.19
N ARG A 147 0.63 -11.12 24.56
CA ARG A 147 -0.22 -9.91 24.56
C ARG A 147 0.02 -8.97 23.38
N VAL A 148 0.62 -9.48 22.31
CA VAL A 148 0.94 -8.70 21.11
C VAL A 148 -0.35 -8.13 20.49
N PRO A 149 -0.38 -6.82 20.13
CA PRO A 149 -1.52 -6.22 19.41
C PRO A 149 -1.61 -6.77 17.97
N ASP A 150 -2.55 -6.27 17.17
CA ASP A 150 -2.75 -6.79 15.81
C ASP A 150 -2.23 -5.87 14.69
N GLU A 151 -1.90 -4.62 15.00
CA GLU A 151 -1.54 -3.60 14.01
C GLU A 151 -0.11 -3.71 13.41
N MET A 152 0.29 -2.77 12.55
CA MET A 152 1.49 -2.89 11.72
C MET A 152 2.80 -2.57 12.46
N LEU A 153 2.82 -1.62 13.40
CA LEU A 153 4.07 -1.16 13.99
C LEU A 153 4.54 -2.07 15.12
N TYR A 154 3.64 -2.66 15.89
CA TYR A 154 3.93 -3.47 17.08
C TYR A 154 3.16 -4.79 17.13
N GLY A 155 2.22 -5.02 16.22
CA GLY A 155 1.33 -6.17 16.25
C GLY A 155 1.65 -7.31 15.30
N ARG A 156 0.75 -8.30 15.32
CA ARG A 156 0.82 -9.53 14.51
C ARG A 156 0.95 -9.25 13.01
N MET A 157 0.33 -8.19 12.48
CA MET A 157 0.48 -7.83 11.07
C MET A 157 1.87 -7.32 10.72
N GLY A 158 2.51 -6.59 11.63
CA GLY A 158 3.90 -6.17 11.48
C GLY A 158 4.88 -7.35 11.46
N TYR A 159 4.58 -8.42 12.18
CA TYR A 159 5.34 -9.67 12.13
C TYR A 159 5.03 -10.47 10.86
N LEU A 160 3.75 -10.60 10.50
CA LEU A 160 3.32 -11.27 9.27
C LEU A 160 4.00 -10.68 8.04
N TYR A 161 4.14 -9.35 7.97
CA TYR A 161 4.89 -8.71 6.90
C TYR A 161 6.35 -9.19 6.83
N ALA A 162 7.03 -9.40 7.96
CA ALA A 162 8.41 -9.91 7.96
C ALA A 162 8.51 -11.33 7.37
N LEU A 163 7.55 -12.19 7.69
CA LEU A 163 7.47 -13.55 7.14
C LEU A 163 7.26 -13.54 5.63
N LEU A 164 6.30 -12.73 5.18
CA LEU A 164 5.98 -12.57 3.77
C LEU A 164 7.13 -11.95 2.98
N PHE A 165 7.85 -11.00 3.59
CA PHE A 165 9.05 -10.39 3.02
C PHE A 165 10.12 -11.45 2.73
N VAL A 166 10.38 -12.37 3.66
CA VAL A 166 11.32 -13.48 3.45
C VAL A 166 10.88 -14.35 2.27
N ASN A 167 9.67 -14.93 2.30
CA ASN A 167 9.20 -15.82 1.22
C ASN A 167 9.28 -15.16 -0.16
N LYS A 168 8.85 -13.89 -0.23
CA LYS A 168 8.88 -13.12 -1.46
C LYS A 168 10.29 -13.02 -2.05
N HIS A 169 11.27 -12.66 -1.23
CA HIS A 169 12.64 -12.41 -1.69
C HIS A 169 13.45 -13.67 -1.97
N PHE A 170 13.08 -14.79 -1.36
CA PHE A 170 13.65 -16.09 -1.69
C PHE A 170 13.01 -16.71 -2.95
N GLY A 171 11.78 -16.31 -3.29
CA GLY A 171 11.05 -16.85 -4.45
C GLY A 171 10.46 -18.24 -4.21
N GLU A 172 10.58 -18.76 -2.99
CA GLU A 172 10.06 -20.06 -2.56
C GLU A 172 9.50 -19.99 -1.13
N GLU A 173 8.81 -21.06 -0.71
CA GLU A 173 8.27 -21.17 0.65
C GLU A 173 9.38 -21.51 1.66
N LYS A 174 10.11 -20.49 2.13
CA LYS A 174 11.07 -20.61 3.24
C LYS A 174 10.41 -20.59 4.60
N ILE A 175 9.45 -19.71 4.77
CA ILE A 175 8.56 -19.64 5.93
C ILE A 175 7.37 -20.56 5.65
N PRO A 176 7.16 -21.60 6.48
CA PRO A 176 6.07 -22.54 6.30
C PRO A 176 4.70 -21.85 6.29
N ARG A 177 3.84 -22.25 5.33
CA ARG A 177 2.49 -21.69 5.18
C ARG A 177 1.62 -21.87 6.41
N ASN A 178 1.76 -22.98 7.13
CA ASN A 178 1.02 -23.23 8.38
C ASN A 178 1.35 -22.18 9.46
N HIS A 179 2.60 -21.73 9.56
CA HIS A 179 3.01 -20.69 10.51
C HIS A 179 2.36 -19.35 10.16
N ILE A 180 2.33 -18.99 8.87
CA ILE A 180 1.63 -17.79 8.38
C ILE A 180 0.14 -17.87 8.71
N GLN A 181 -0.51 -19.01 8.44
CA GLN A 181 -1.93 -19.22 8.70
C GLN A 181 -2.26 -19.10 10.19
N GLN A 182 -1.41 -19.64 11.08
CA GLN A 182 -1.58 -19.53 12.53
C GLN A 182 -1.58 -18.06 12.99
N VAL A 183 -0.72 -17.21 12.42
CA VAL A 183 -0.72 -15.77 12.71
C VAL A 183 -2.04 -15.14 12.29
N CYS A 184 -2.53 -15.45 11.08
CA CYS A 184 -3.80 -14.92 10.57
C CYS A 184 -5.02 -15.38 11.39
N GLU A 185 -5.05 -16.65 11.80
CA GLU A 185 -6.10 -17.19 12.65
C GLU A 185 -6.13 -16.51 14.03
N ALA A 186 -4.96 -16.24 14.61
CA ALA A 186 -4.85 -15.51 15.87
C ALA A 186 -5.38 -14.07 15.77
N VAL A 187 -5.09 -13.37 14.67
CA VAL A 187 -5.65 -12.03 14.41
C VAL A 187 -7.16 -12.09 14.29
N LEU A 188 -7.70 -13.02 13.48
CA LEU A 188 -9.14 -13.14 13.28
C LEU A 188 -9.87 -13.43 14.60
N ALA A 189 -9.36 -14.37 15.39
CA ALA A 189 -9.91 -14.67 16.71
C ALA A 189 -9.84 -13.47 17.66
N SER A 190 -8.72 -12.74 17.67
CA SER A 190 -8.57 -11.49 18.45
C SER A 190 -9.65 -10.47 18.07
N GLY A 191 -9.83 -10.24 16.76
CA GLY A 191 -10.78 -9.27 16.24
C GLY A 191 -12.25 -9.61 16.51
N GLU A 192 -12.63 -10.88 16.33
CA GLU A 192 -13.98 -11.38 16.65
C GLU A 192 -14.28 -11.23 18.15
N ASN A 193 -13.30 -11.56 19.00
CA ASN A 193 -13.42 -11.46 20.46
C ASN A 193 -13.59 -10.01 20.93
N LEU A 194 -12.78 -9.08 20.41
CA LEU A 194 -12.89 -7.68 20.81
C LEU A 194 -14.20 -7.07 20.29
N ALA A 195 -14.62 -7.38 19.07
CA ALA A 195 -15.89 -6.92 18.52
C ALA A 195 -17.07 -7.36 19.40
N LYS A 196 -17.07 -8.61 19.86
CA LYS A 196 -18.08 -9.13 20.80
C LYS A 196 -18.03 -8.42 22.14
N LYS A 197 -16.84 -8.30 22.74
CA LYS A 197 -16.65 -7.67 24.07
C LYS A 197 -17.10 -6.20 24.09
N ARG A 198 -16.91 -5.49 22.98
CA ARG A 198 -17.22 -4.06 22.84
C ARG A 198 -18.56 -3.80 22.14
N ASN A 199 -19.38 -4.83 21.92
CA ASN A 199 -20.68 -4.75 21.26
C ASN A 199 -20.65 -4.14 19.84
N PHE A 200 -19.58 -4.36 19.09
CA PHE A 200 -19.46 -3.94 17.69
C PHE A 200 -20.02 -4.95 16.69
N THR A 201 -20.25 -6.21 17.06
CA THR A 201 -20.56 -7.31 16.12
C THR A 201 -21.69 -7.00 15.13
N ALA A 202 -22.70 -6.24 15.54
CA ALA A 202 -23.81 -5.84 14.65
C ALA A 202 -23.40 -4.83 13.56
N LYS A 203 -22.37 -4.01 13.80
CA LYS A 203 -21.84 -3.00 12.88
C LYS A 203 -20.59 -3.49 12.13
N SER A 204 -19.72 -4.22 12.82
CA SER A 204 -18.45 -4.74 12.33
C SER A 204 -18.12 -6.06 13.04
N PRO A 205 -18.09 -7.20 12.32
CA PRO A 205 -17.74 -8.51 12.89
C PRO A 205 -16.34 -8.57 13.53
N LEU A 206 -15.39 -7.78 13.02
CA LEU A 206 -14.04 -7.61 13.57
C LEU A 206 -13.87 -6.21 14.16
N MET A 207 -13.10 -6.11 15.24
CA MET A 207 -12.65 -4.84 15.80
C MET A 207 -11.27 -4.99 16.41
N TYR A 208 -10.44 -3.95 16.35
CA TYR A 208 -9.09 -3.96 16.91
C TYR A 208 -8.83 -2.64 17.63
N GLU A 209 -8.01 -2.70 18.67
CA GLU A 209 -7.58 -1.54 19.44
C GLU A 209 -6.07 -1.60 19.66
N TRP A 210 -5.45 -0.43 19.76
CA TRP A 210 -4.07 -0.28 20.20
C TRP A 210 -3.99 0.99 21.05
N TYR A 211 -3.29 0.94 22.18
CA TYR A 211 -3.19 2.08 23.10
C TYR A 211 -4.57 2.66 23.48
N GLU A 212 -5.52 1.79 23.79
CA GLU A 212 -6.90 2.12 24.23
C GLU A 212 -7.76 2.84 23.18
N GLU A 213 -7.30 2.90 21.93
CA GLU A 213 -7.97 3.60 20.84
C GLU A 213 -8.31 2.66 19.67
N TYR A 214 -9.45 2.90 19.02
CA TYR A 214 -9.84 2.20 17.80
C TYR A 214 -9.29 2.92 16.56
N TYR A 215 -7.99 2.75 16.31
CA TYR A 215 -7.32 3.37 15.18
C TYR A 215 -7.89 2.90 13.83
N VAL A 216 -8.08 3.83 12.90
CA VAL A 216 -8.64 3.55 11.56
C VAL A 216 -7.55 3.36 10.51
N GLY A 217 -6.46 4.13 10.60
CA GLY A 217 -5.41 4.20 9.58
C GLY A 217 -4.53 2.96 9.42
N ALA A 218 -3.56 3.02 8.51
CA ALA A 218 -2.76 1.85 8.12
C ALA A 218 -1.68 1.44 9.14
N ALA A 219 -1.14 2.38 9.92
CA ALA A 219 -0.06 2.07 10.86
C ALA A 219 -0.57 1.29 12.08
N HIS A 220 -1.57 1.83 12.76
CA HIS A 220 -2.03 1.32 14.05
C HIS A 220 -3.43 0.69 14.01
N GLY A 221 -4.06 0.64 12.83
CA GLY A 221 -5.50 0.54 12.75
C GLY A 221 -6.07 -0.45 11.76
N LEU A 222 -7.40 -0.37 11.68
CA LEU A 222 -8.27 -1.26 10.93
C LEU A 222 -7.86 -1.39 9.46
N ALA A 223 -7.53 -0.28 8.79
CA ALA A 223 -7.17 -0.32 7.37
C ALA A 223 -5.92 -1.17 7.10
N GLY A 224 -4.91 -1.11 7.98
CA GLY A 224 -3.71 -1.93 7.86
C GLY A 224 -4.02 -3.40 8.06
N ILE A 225 -4.79 -3.73 9.10
CA ILE A 225 -5.15 -5.10 9.45
C ILE A 225 -6.00 -5.75 8.35
N TYR A 226 -7.05 -5.06 7.89
CA TYR A 226 -7.94 -5.57 6.84
C TYR A 226 -7.24 -5.68 5.49
N TYR A 227 -6.34 -4.75 5.16
CA TYR A 227 -5.51 -4.86 3.97
C TYR A 227 -4.73 -6.20 3.94
N PHE A 228 -4.12 -6.58 5.06
CA PHE A 228 -3.41 -7.85 5.17
C PHE A 228 -4.37 -9.04 5.14
N LEU A 229 -5.46 -9.04 5.90
CA LEU A 229 -6.42 -10.16 5.92
C LEU A 229 -7.06 -10.46 4.55
N MET A 230 -7.07 -9.49 3.64
CA MET A 230 -7.52 -9.66 2.25
C MET A 230 -6.40 -10.08 1.28
N GLN A 231 -5.15 -10.24 1.73
CA GLN A 231 -4.08 -10.70 0.85
C GLN A 231 -4.27 -12.18 0.49
N PRO A 232 -4.12 -12.54 -0.79
CA PRO A 232 -4.16 -13.94 -1.20
C PRO A 232 -3.01 -14.73 -0.55
N GLY A 233 -3.22 -16.03 -0.34
CA GLY A 233 -2.19 -16.92 0.23
C GLY A 233 -2.14 -16.99 1.76
N LEU A 234 -2.85 -16.12 2.48
CA LEU A 234 -2.89 -16.11 3.95
C LEU A 234 -3.78 -17.19 4.59
N GLY A 235 -4.45 -18.02 3.79
CA GLY A 235 -5.28 -19.12 4.30
C GLY A 235 -6.64 -18.68 4.86
N VAL A 236 -7.06 -17.43 4.65
CA VAL A 236 -8.41 -16.99 5.01
C VAL A 236 -9.44 -17.62 4.07
N SER A 237 -10.44 -18.29 4.63
CA SER A 237 -11.50 -18.93 3.84
C SER A 237 -12.41 -17.90 3.15
N GLN A 238 -13.00 -18.27 2.02
CA GLN A 238 -13.97 -17.43 1.30
C GLN A 238 -15.16 -17.03 2.20
N ALA A 239 -15.63 -17.95 3.04
CA ALA A 239 -16.67 -17.67 4.02
C ALA A 239 -16.24 -16.56 5.01
N LYS A 240 -15.03 -16.61 5.57
CA LYS A 240 -14.53 -15.56 6.47
C LYS A 240 -14.27 -14.24 5.73
N LEU A 241 -13.82 -14.28 4.48
CA LEU A 241 -13.66 -13.08 3.65
C LEU A 241 -15.00 -12.34 3.49
N HIS A 242 -16.06 -13.04 3.09
CA HIS A 242 -17.35 -12.42 2.81
C HIS A 242 -18.19 -12.14 4.05
N ASN A 243 -18.20 -13.01 5.05
CA ASN A 243 -19.09 -12.88 6.21
C ASN A 243 -18.48 -12.09 7.36
N THR A 244 -17.15 -12.00 7.43
CA THR A 244 -16.43 -11.42 8.57
C THR A 244 -15.62 -10.20 8.15
N ILE A 245 -14.72 -10.34 7.16
CA ILE A 245 -13.80 -9.25 6.78
C ILE A 245 -14.52 -8.18 5.98
N LYS A 246 -15.33 -8.55 4.98
CA LYS A 246 -16.01 -7.60 4.09
C LYS A 246 -16.93 -6.62 4.85
N PRO A 247 -17.81 -7.05 5.78
CA PRO A 247 -18.65 -6.11 6.52
C PRO A 247 -17.82 -5.20 7.43
N SER A 248 -16.69 -5.67 7.94
CA SER A 248 -15.74 -4.86 8.72
C SER A 248 -14.97 -3.82 7.88
N VAL A 249 -14.64 -4.16 6.64
CA VAL A 249 -14.12 -3.19 5.65
C VAL A 249 -15.19 -2.16 5.32
N ASP A 250 -16.43 -2.59 5.09
CA ASP A 250 -17.56 -1.71 4.81
C ASP A 250 -17.83 -0.74 5.98
N PHE A 251 -17.65 -1.18 7.23
CA PHE A 251 -17.68 -0.31 8.40
C PHE A 251 -16.62 0.79 8.34
N VAL A 252 -15.37 0.48 7.96
CA VAL A 252 -14.32 1.50 7.79
C VAL A 252 -14.67 2.49 6.69
N CYS A 253 -15.23 2.04 5.56
CA CYS A 253 -15.70 2.93 4.49
C CYS A 253 -16.74 3.95 4.99
N GLN A 254 -17.61 3.56 5.93
CA GLN A 254 -18.63 4.46 6.51
C GLN A 254 -18.04 5.54 7.43
N LEU A 255 -16.80 5.37 7.92
CA LEU A 255 -16.13 6.37 8.76
C LEU A 255 -15.57 7.57 7.98
N LYS A 256 -15.65 7.52 6.65
CA LYS A 256 -15.13 8.57 5.76
C LYS A 256 -15.78 9.92 6.06
N PHE A 257 -14.96 10.96 6.19
CA PHE A 257 -15.43 12.34 6.32
C PHE A 257 -16.09 12.84 5.03
N PRO A 258 -16.91 13.90 5.09
CA PRO A 258 -17.46 14.56 3.90
C PRO A 258 -16.40 15.02 2.89
N SER A 259 -15.16 15.28 3.35
CA SER A 259 -14.04 15.63 2.48
C SER A 259 -13.50 14.47 1.64
N GLY A 260 -13.85 13.23 1.96
CA GLY A 260 -13.24 12.01 1.41
C GLY A 260 -12.05 11.50 2.22
N ASN A 261 -11.59 12.22 3.25
CA ASN A 261 -10.54 11.76 4.16
C ASN A 261 -11.10 10.82 5.25
N TYR A 262 -10.22 10.25 6.07
CA TYR A 262 -10.59 9.33 7.15
C TYR A 262 -10.07 9.81 8.52
N PRO A 263 -10.81 9.56 9.60
CA PRO A 263 -10.40 9.93 10.94
C PRO A 263 -9.20 9.09 11.42
N PRO A 264 -8.39 9.59 12.38
CA PRO A 264 -7.32 8.81 12.98
C PRO A 264 -7.84 7.61 13.78
N CYS A 265 -8.90 7.82 14.56
CA CYS A 265 -9.60 6.85 15.41
C CYS A 265 -11.11 6.93 15.15
N ILE A 266 -11.87 5.88 15.49
CA ILE A 266 -13.33 5.94 15.53
C ILE A 266 -13.77 7.11 16.44
N GLU A 267 -14.85 7.80 16.08
CA GLU A 267 -15.41 8.99 16.77
C GLU A 267 -14.56 10.29 16.72
N ASP A 268 -13.36 10.27 16.14
CA ASP A 268 -12.61 11.52 15.91
C ASP A 268 -13.27 12.35 14.81
N ASN A 269 -13.60 13.61 15.11
CA ASN A 269 -14.22 14.55 14.18
C ASN A 269 -13.23 15.53 13.53
N ARG A 270 -11.93 15.40 13.84
CA ARG A 270 -10.89 16.33 13.38
C ARG A 270 -10.29 15.88 12.06
N ASP A 271 -10.86 16.39 10.98
CA ASP A 271 -10.34 16.17 9.63
C ASP A 271 -9.06 16.98 9.36
N LEU A 272 -7.90 16.39 9.72
CA LEU A 272 -6.59 17.05 9.73
C LEU A 272 -5.45 16.22 9.14
N LEU A 273 -5.48 14.89 9.30
CA LEU A 273 -4.32 14.04 9.00
C LEU A 273 -4.45 13.46 7.59
N VAL A 274 -3.48 13.78 6.74
CA VAL A 274 -3.35 13.22 5.39
C VAL A 274 -2.01 12.49 5.33
N HIS A 275 -1.92 11.40 6.09
CA HIS A 275 -0.70 10.61 6.25
C HIS A 275 -0.93 9.13 5.88
N TRP A 276 0.14 8.38 5.63
CA TRP A 276 0.04 6.92 5.55
C TRP A 276 -0.41 6.32 6.88
N CYS A 277 0.15 6.80 8.01
CA CYS A 277 -0.24 6.26 9.31
C CYS A 277 -1.71 6.53 9.68
N HIS A 278 -2.24 7.70 9.32
CA HIS A 278 -3.61 8.14 9.61
C HIS A 278 -4.16 9.01 8.48
N GLY A 279 -5.29 8.60 7.91
CA GLY A 279 -6.01 9.29 6.83
C GLY A 279 -5.96 8.55 5.49
N ALA A 280 -6.49 9.22 4.46
CA ALA A 280 -6.64 8.70 3.10
C ALA A 280 -5.39 8.02 2.51
N PRO A 281 -4.15 8.54 2.67
CA PRO A 281 -2.97 7.87 2.10
C PRO A 281 -2.69 6.48 2.65
N GLY A 282 -3.16 6.15 3.85
CA GLY A 282 -3.07 4.79 4.40
C GLY A 282 -4.28 3.94 4.06
N VAL A 283 -5.49 4.52 4.13
CA VAL A 283 -6.74 3.78 3.92
C VAL A 283 -6.89 3.30 2.47
N ILE A 284 -6.33 4.03 1.51
CA ILE A 284 -6.41 3.68 0.08
C ILE A 284 -5.92 2.25 -0.23
N TYR A 285 -4.94 1.72 0.49
CA TYR A 285 -4.44 0.35 0.25
C TYR A 285 -5.51 -0.70 0.57
N MET A 286 -6.24 -0.53 1.67
CA MET A 286 -7.37 -1.38 2.03
C MET A 286 -8.46 -1.32 0.95
N LEU A 287 -8.81 -0.12 0.48
CA LEU A 287 -9.84 0.08 -0.54
C LEU A 287 -9.47 -0.58 -1.87
N LEU A 288 -8.23 -0.40 -2.33
CA LEU A 288 -7.74 -1.04 -3.54
C LEU A 288 -7.73 -2.56 -3.43
N GLN A 289 -7.33 -3.09 -2.27
CA GLN A 289 -7.36 -4.53 -2.03
C GLN A 289 -8.80 -5.07 -1.97
N ALA A 290 -9.71 -4.34 -1.32
CA ALA A 290 -11.13 -4.70 -1.28
C ALA A 290 -11.75 -4.73 -2.68
N TYR A 291 -11.42 -3.75 -3.53
CA TYR A 291 -11.84 -3.76 -4.94
C TYR A 291 -11.32 -5.00 -5.68
N LYS A 292 -10.03 -5.33 -5.52
CA LYS A 292 -9.45 -6.54 -6.15
C LYS A 292 -10.13 -7.84 -5.71
N VAL A 293 -10.47 -7.95 -4.43
CA VAL A 293 -11.01 -9.20 -3.85
C VAL A 293 -12.51 -9.33 -4.06
N PHE A 294 -13.27 -8.24 -3.91
CA PHE A 294 -14.73 -8.27 -3.92
C PHE A 294 -15.35 -7.74 -5.22
N GLY A 295 -14.59 -7.06 -6.08
CA GLY A 295 -15.07 -6.56 -7.37
C GLY A 295 -16.11 -5.42 -7.31
N GLU A 296 -16.39 -4.87 -6.12
CA GLU A 296 -17.42 -3.84 -5.96
C GLU A 296 -16.90 -2.42 -6.24
N GLN A 297 -17.54 -1.72 -7.16
CA GLN A 297 -17.14 -0.39 -7.63
C GLN A 297 -17.04 0.67 -6.52
N LYS A 298 -17.79 0.52 -5.42
CA LYS A 298 -17.77 1.44 -4.28
C LYS A 298 -16.36 1.59 -3.69
N TYR A 299 -15.59 0.50 -3.61
CA TYR A 299 -14.24 0.53 -3.06
C TYR A 299 -13.28 1.31 -3.96
N LEU A 300 -13.39 1.12 -5.28
CA LEU A 300 -12.62 1.91 -6.24
C LEU A 300 -13.02 3.38 -6.20
N SER A 301 -14.32 3.69 -6.11
CA SER A 301 -14.80 5.08 -5.96
C SER A 301 -14.20 5.77 -4.74
N ASP A 302 -14.17 5.11 -3.59
CA ASP A 302 -13.54 5.63 -2.38
C ASP A 302 -12.02 5.80 -2.53
N ALA A 303 -11.35 4.89 -3.23
CA ALA A 303 -9.92 5.02 -3.51
C ALA A 303 -9.60 6.21 -4.44
N LEU A 304 -10.47 6.47 -5.43
CA LEU A 304 -10.38 7.65 -6.30
C LEU A 304 -10.59 8.95 -5.49
N GLN A 305 -11.54 8.97 -4.54
CA GLN A 305 -11.73 10.10 -3.63
C GLN A 305 -10.51 10.32 -2.72
N CYS A 306 -9.90 9.24 -2.20
CA CYS A 306 -8.64 9.34 -1.46
C CYS A 306 -7.57 10.04 -2.31
N ALA A 307 -7.43 9.67 -3.59
CA ALA A 307 -6.46 10.30 -4.48
C ALA A 307 -6.74 11.81 -4.69
N GLU A 308 -8.00 12.25 -4.73
CA GLU A 308 -8.32 13.68 -4.81
C GLU A 308 -7.94 14.43 -3.52
N VAL A 309 -8.23 13.87 -2.34
CA VAL A 309 -7.78 14.42 -1.05
C VAL A 309 -6.26 14.56 -1.00
N ILE A 310 -5.55 13.51 -1.42
CA ILE A 310 -4.09 13.49 -1.41
C ILE A 310 -3.52 14.48 -2.42
N TRP A 311 -4.15 14.64 -3.58
CA TRP A 311 -3.71 15.62 -4.57
C TRP A 311 -3.85 17.05 -4.07
N GLN A 312 -4.94 17.35 -3.35
CA GLN A 312 -5.19 18.67 -2.83
C GLN A 312 -4.39 18.98 -1.56
N TRP A 313 -4.25 18.01 -0.64
CA TRP A 313 -3.75 18.23 0.72
C TRP A 313 -2.55 17.36 1.12
N GLY A 314 -2.02 16.54 0.20
CA GLY A 314 -0.94 15.59 0.48
C GLY A 314 0.48 16.17 0.44
N LEU A 315 0.65 17.46 0.14
CA LEU A 315 1.93 18.17 0.18
C LEU A 315 2.19 18.73 1.58
N LEU A 316 2.78 17.93 2.46
CA LEU A 316 2.72 18.19 3.90
C LEU A 316 3.79 19.17 4.37
N LYS A 317 3.38 20.15 5.19
CA LYS A 317 4.30 21.00 5.97
C LYS A 317 5.14 20.20 6.97
N LYS A 318 4.69 18.99 7.33
CA LYS A 318 5.40 18.08 8.22
C LYS A 318 6.73 17.59 7.62
N GLY A 319 6.86 17.57 6.30
CA GLY A 319 8.07 17.18 5.59
C GLY A 319 7.85 16.05 4.59
N TYR A 320 8.94 15.36 4.25
CA TYR A 320 8.98 14.52 3.05
C TYR A 320 9.16 13.02 3.31
N GLY A 321 9.01 12.57 4.56
CA GLY A 321 9.12 11.15 4.92
C GLY A 321 7.99 10.27 4.35
N LEU A 322 8.03 8.98 4.68
CA LEU A 322 7.05 8.01 4.19
C LEU A 322 5.87 7.78 5.13
N CYS A 323 6.08 7.79 6.44
CA CYS A 323 4.98 7.57 7.38
C CYS A 323 3.94 8.70 7.34
N HIS A 324 4.39 9.94 7.19
CA HIS A 324 3.57 11.14 7.24
C HIS A 324 4.26 12.31 6.51
N GLY A 325 4.67 12.06 5.28
CA GLY A 325 5.31 13.06 4.42
C GLY A 325 4.87 12.91 2.97
N THR A 326 5.26 13.88 2.14
CA THR A 326 4.89 13.92 0.72
C THR A 326 5.33 12.67 -0.06
N ALA A 327 6.47 12.06 0.28
CA ALA A 327 6.90 10.81 -0.36
C ALA A 327 5.91 9.68 -0.09
N GLY A 328 5.47 9.51 1.17
CA GLY A 328 4.51 8.46 1.55
C GLY A 328 3.18 8.63 0.84
N ASN A 329 2.72 9.87 0.77
CA ASN A 329 1.49 10.22 0.09
C ASN A 329 1.56 9.93 -1.42
N ALA A 330 2.71 10.12 -2.06
CA ALA A 330 2.88 9.82 -3.48
C ALA A 330 2.74 8.33 -3.82
N TYR A 331 3.01 7.42 -2.88
CA TYR A 331 2.80 5.98 -3.11
C TYR A 331 1.33 5.62 -3.27
N ALA A 332 0.38 6.39 -2.71
CA ALA A 332 -1.04 6.20 -2.95
C ALA A 332 -1.39 6.32 -4.44
N PHE A 333 -0.80 7.30 -5.13
CA PHE A 333 -0.98 7.46 -6.58
C PHE A 333 -0.35 6.31 -7.36
N LEU A 334 0.82 5.83 -6.96
CA LEU A 334 1.45 4.67 -7.61
C LEU A 334 0.61 3.40 -7.43
N ALA A 335 0.05 3.19 -6.24
CA ALA A 335 -0.82 2.05 -5.97
C ALA A 335 -2.08 2.08 -6.84
N LEU A 336 -2.70 3.25 -6.96
CA LEU A 336 -3.88 3.45 -7.80
C LEU A 336 -3.54 3.30 -9.29
N HIS A 337 -2.45 3.90 -9.77
CA HIS A 337 -1.96 3.74 -11.14
C HIS A 337 -1.70 2.27 -11.50
N ASN A 338 -1.08 1.51 -10.61
CA ASN A 338 -0.78 0.10 -10.86
C ASN A 338 -2.06 -0.75 -11.02
N LEU A 339 -3.15 -0.35 -10.36
CA LEU A 339 -4.45 -1.00 -10.49
C LEU A 339 -5.20 -0.53 -11.74
N THR A 340 -5.36 0.78 -11.92
CA THR A 340 -6.24 1.35 -12.96
C THR A 340 -5.56 1.50 -14.33
N ARG A 341 -4.22 1.51 -14.34
CA ARG A 341 -3.38 1.91 -15.48
C ARG A 341 -3.63 3.33 -15.99
N ASP A 342 -4.36 4.14 -15.23
CA ASP A 342 -4.61 5.54 -15.56
C ASP A 342 -3.35 6.38 -15.32
N MET A 343 -2.86 6.99 -16.40
CA MET A 343 -1.64 7.80 -16.44
C MET A 343 -1.75 9.08 -15.61
N LYS A 344 -2.97 9.56 -15.29
CA LYS A 344 -3.19 10.67 -14.37
C LYS A 344 -2.49 10.43 -13.03
N TYR A 345 -2.58 9.22 -12.49
CA TYR A 345 -1.99 8.90 -11.20
C TYR A 345 -0.47 8.74 -11.26
N LEU A 346 0.08 8.23 -12.35
CA LEU A 346 1.53 8.25 -12.57
C LEU A 346 2.06 9.68 -12.63
N TYR A 347 1.35 10.58 -13.32
CA TYR A 347 1.67 12.01 -13.37
C TYR A 347 1.64 12.66 -11.98
N ARG A 348 0.58 12.43 -11.19
CA ARG A 348 0.49 12.96 -9.83
C ARG A 348 1.66 12.47 -8.96
N ALA A 349 2.05 11.20 -9.08
CA ALA A 349 3.24 10.66 -8.40
C ALA A 349 4.55 11.36 -8.84
N CYS A 350 4.71 11.65 -10.13
CA CYS A 350 5.86 12.41 -10.65
C CYS A 350 5.87 13.86 -10.12
N LYS A 351 4.72 14.52 -10.03
CA LYS A 351 4.59 15.90 -9.54
C LYS A 351 4.88 16.03 -8.06
N SER A 352 4.40 15.12 -7.22
CA SER A 352 4.72 15.10 -5.79
C SER A 352 6.23 15.04 -5.53
N LYS A 353 7.04 14.55 -6.49
CA LYS A 353 8.49 14.49 -6.41
C LYS A 353 9.21 15.79 -6.81
N ARG A 354 8.61 16.68 -7.60
CA ARG A 354 9.28 17.91 -8.05
C ARG A 354 9.54 18.91 -6.92
N LEU A 355 8.85 18.76 -5.78
CA LEU A 355 9.12 19.50 -4.54
C LEU A 355 10.46 19.16 -3.88
N PHE A 356 11.06 18.00 -4.16
CA PHE A 356 12.40 17.67 -3.66
C PHE A 356 13.50 18.49 -4.33
N GLY A 357 13.22 19.08 -5.51
CA GLY A 357 14.16 19.87 -6.30
C GLY A 357 13.88 21.38 -6.32
N CYS A 358 12.67 21.83 -5.98
CA CYS A 358 12.32 23.24 -5.91
C CYS A 358 12.54 23.79 -4.50
N THR A 359 13.75 24.29 -4.23
CA THR A 359 14.01 25.18 -3.07
C THR A 359 13.37 26.56 -3.20
N ASN A 360 12.69 26.85 -4.32
CA ASN A 360 12.06 28.13 -4.63
C ASN A 360 10.53 28.01 -4.57
N LEU A 361 9.98 27.66 -3.41
CA LEU A 361 8.61 28.04 -3.09
C LEU A 361 8.65 29.49 -2.58
N PRO A 362 7.76 30.39 -3.03
CA PRO A 362 7.69 31.73 -2.46
C PRO A 362 7.41 31.61 -0.96
N GLY A 363 8.35 32.04 -0.13
CA GLY A 363 8.30 31.89 1.34
C GLY A 363 9.43 31.07 1.97
N THR A 364 10.36 30.49 1.20
CA THR A 364 11.57 29.82 1.74
C THR A 364 12.84 30.70 1.74
N HIS A 365 12.72 31.99 1.43
CA HIS A 365 13.80 32.97 1.64
C HIS A 365 13.95 33.27 3.14
N GLY A 366 14.72 32.44 3.85
CA GLY A 366 15.04 32.71 5.26
C GLY A 366 15.57 31.55 6.10
N LEU A 367 16.12 30.48 5.52
CA LEU A 367 16.80 29.42 6.30
C LEU A 367 18.20 29.07 5.78
N GLY A 368 18.78 29.96 4.98
CA GLY A 368 20.22 29.97 4.70
C GLY A 368 20.89 30.98 5.63
N ALA A 369 21.79 30.50 6.48
CA ALA A 369 22.62 31.23 7.43
C ALA A 369 21.95 31.75 8.72
N GLY A 370 22.43 31.23 9.85
CA GLY A 370 22.25 31.84 11.17
C GLY A 370 21.05 31.33 11.98
N LEU A 371 21.25 30.24 12.71
CA LEU A 371 20.89 30.01 14.12
C LEU A 371 21.00 28.51 14.43
N GLY A 372 21.62 28.19 15.56
CA GLY A 372 22.15 26.88 15.91
C GLY A 372 21.17 25.70 15.81
N THR A 373 21.73 24.54 15.46
CA THR A 373 21.20 23.19 15.73
C THR A 373 20.74 23.05 17.21
N PRO A 374 19.79 22.16 17.60
CA PRO A 374 19.48 20.86 16.98
C PRO A 374 18.00 20.38 17.16
N VAL A 375 17.07 20.58 16.22
CA VAL A 375 15.74 19.92 16.30
C VAL A 375 15.17 19.45 14.95
N ALA A 376 15.55 20.07 13.83
CA ALA A 376 14.91 19.79 12.53
C ALA A 376 15.51 18.59 11.74
N LEU A 377 16.66 18.05 12.14
CA LEU A 377 17.33 16.92 11.46
C LEU A 377 16.97 15.53 12.04
N LYS A 378 16.07 15.44 13.03
CA LYS A 378 15.73 14.17 13.70
C LYS A 378 14.64 13.31 13.01
N ARG A 379 14.02 13.76 11.91
CA ARG A 379 12.79 13.11 11.39
C ARG A 379 12.70 12.83 9.89
N CYS A 380 13.77 13.01 9.12
CA CYS A 380 13.82 12.50 7.75
C CYS A 380 14.52 11.14 7.77
N ARG A 381 13.74 10.06 7.82
CA ARG A 381 14.26 8.68 7.79
C ARG A 381 13.65 7.91 6.61
N PRO A 382 14.45 7.15 5.86
CA PRO A 382 13.95 6.38 4.72
C PRO A 382 13.28 5.09 5.22
N LEU A 383 12.04 4.88 4.77
CA LEU A 383 11.43 3.56 4.65
C LEU A 383 11.51 3.16 3.16
N PRO A 384 11.55 1.88 2.81
CA PRO A 384 11.09 1.46 1.48
C PRO A 384 9.83 0.60 1.62
N TRP A 385 8.73 1.03 0.99
CA TRP A 385 7.46 0.27 0.88
C TRP A 385 7.22 -0.21 -0.57
N LYS A 386 8.29 -0.54 -1.31
CA LYS A 386 8.15 -1.12 -2.65
C LYS A 386 7.72 -2.59 -2.61
N ASP A 387 7.77 -3.25 -1.45
CA ASP A 387 7.54 -4.68 -1.35
C ASP A 387 6.09 -5.16 -1.41
N LEU A 388 5.10 -4.25 -1.33
CA LEU A 388 3.72 -4.58 -1.71
C LEU A 388 3.56 -4.84 -3.21
N ARG A 389 4.50 -4.38 -4.05
CA ARG A 389 4.41 -4.55 -5.49
C ARG A 389 4.55 -6.01 -5.93
N ASP A 390 5.30 -6.85 -5.21
CA ASP A 390 5.55 -8.24 -5.63
C ASP A 390 5.11 -9.33 -4.63
N LEU A 391 4.54 -8.95 -3.47
CA LEU A 391 3.56 -9.85 -2.80
C LEU A 391 2.36 -10.15 -3.73
N TRP A 392 2.13 -9.26 -4.70
CA TRP A 392 1.17 -9.40 -5.78
C TRP A 392 1.56 -10.45 -6.85
N ALA A 393 2.85 -10.74 -7.04
CA ALA A 393 3.30 -11.70 -8.06
C ALA A 393 3.40 -13.14 -7.52
N ALA A 394 3.77 -13.31 -6.24
CA ALA A 394 3.94 -14.63 -5.63
C ALA A 394 2.62 -15.39 -5.36
N ALA A 395 1.48 -14.69 -5.29
CA ALA A 395 0.16 -15.30 -5.14
C ALA A 395 -0.54 -15.61 -6.49
N GLY A 396 0.09 -15.25 -7.61
CA GLY A 396 -0.48 -15.32 -8.96
C GLY A 396 0.22 -16.28 -9.92
N SER A 397 1.08 -17.18 -9.45
CA SER A 397 1.60 -18.30 -10.26
C SER A 397 0.54 -19.41 -10.40
N GLY A 398 -0.59 -19.05 -11.00
CA GLY A 398 -1.73 -19.93 -11.22
C GLY A 398 -2.67 -19.36 -12.29
N LYS A 399 -2.29 -19.53 -13.56
CA LYS A 399 -3.11 -19.33 -14.78
C LYS A 399 -3.56 -17.90 -15.09
N LEU A 400 -2.72 -17.23 -15.89
CA LEU A 400 -2.97 -16.02 -16.70
C LEU A 400 -4.04 -16.18 -17.82
N ALA A 401 -5.03 -17.06 -17.67
CA ALA A 401 -5.98 -17.37 -18.74
C ALA A 401 -7.42 -16.88 -18.48
N ALA A 402 -7.74 -16.36 -17.28
CA ALA A 402 -9.11 -15.99 -16.90
C ALA A 402 -9.38 -14.47 -16.85
N GLU A 403 -8.34 -13.63 -16.97
CA GLU A 403 -8.48 -12.17 -16.79
C GLU A 403 -9.07 -11.46 -18.02
N ASP A 404 -9.06 -12.09 -19.20
CA ASP A 404 -9.62 -11.52 -20.43
C ASP A 404 -11.16 -11.60 -20.51
N GLU A 405 -11.80 -12.47 -19.74
CA GLU A 405 -13.25 -12.71 -19.86
C GLU A 405 -14.11 -11.69 -19.08
N ILE A 406 -13.56 -11.07 -18.04
CA ILE A 406 -14.27 -10.10 -17.17
C ILE A 406 -14.27 -8.70 -17.78
N ILE A 407 -13.24 -8.35 -18.57
CA ILE A 407 -13.15 -7.05 -19.27
C ILE A 407 -13.98 -7.04 -20.56
N ALA A 408 -14.19 -8.20 -21.19
CA ALA A 408 -14.96 -8.33 -22.43
C ALA A 408 -16.49 -8.19 -22.25
N ARG A 409 -17.04 -8.53 -21.08
CA ARG A 409 -18.50 -8.49 -20.84
C ARG A 409 -19.06 -7.11 -20.47
N GLY A 410 -18.19 -6.09 -20.34
CA GLY A 410 -18.57 -4.71 -20.01
C GLY A 410 -18.67 -3.75 -21.21
N ARG A 411 -18.45 -4.23 -22.45
CA ARG A 411 -18.53 -3.39 -23.65
C ARG A 411 -19.21 -4.13 -24.81
N GLY A 412 -20.48 -3.80 -25.05
CA GLY A 412 -21.30 -4.21 -26.20
C GLY A 412 -22.74 -4.24 -25.72
N VAL A 413 -23.70 -3.49 -26.26
CA VAL A 413 -23.87 -3.00 -27.63
C VAL A 413 -24.81 -1.79 -27.56
N ASP A 414 -24.46 -0.69 -28.23
CA ASP A 414 -25.41 0.26 -28.83
C ASP A 414 -24.65 1.18 -29.80
N THR A 415 -24.79 0.93 -31.11
CA THR A 415 -25.04 1.93 -32.16
C THR A 415 -25.22 1.27 -33.54
N MET A 416 -26.16 1.89 -34.28
CA MET A 416 -26.75 1.52 -35.58
C MET A 416 -25.85 1.73 -36.81
N GLY A 417 -26.30 1.17 -37.95
CA GLY A 417 -26.07 1.68 -39.32
C GLY A 417 -25.54 0.62 -40.30
N SER A 418 -26.39 -0.06 -41.08
CA SER A 418 -26.94 0.27 -42.42
C SER A 418 -26.20 -0.43 -43.57
N ASP A 419 -27.00 -0.78 -44.59
CA ASP A 419 -26.67 -1.18 -45.97
C ASP A 419 -26.86 -2.68 -46.28
N TYR A 420 -28.02 -3.08 -46.82
CA TYR A 420 -28.38 -3.13 -48.26
C TYR A 420 -27.48 -4.06 -49.09
N TYR A 421 -28.01 -5.24 -49.49
CA TYR A 421 -28.29 -5.63 -50.88
C TYR A 421 -28.80 -7.10 -50.98
N GLN A 422 -29.94 -7.26 -51.70
CA GLN A 422 -30.34 -8.40 -52.57
C GLN A 422 -30.64 -9.77 -51.94
N ASN A 423 -31.61 -10.60 -52.35
CA ASN A 423 -32.57 -10.70 -53.48
C ASN A 423 -33.39 -11.99 -53.15
N LEU A 424 -34.70 -12.18 -53.30
CA LEU A 424 -35.48 -12.34 -54.54
C LEU A 424 -36.93 -12.79 -54.17
N SER A 425 -37.93 -12.12 -54.79
CA SER A 425 -39.17 -12.64 -55.44
C SER A 425 -39.85 -13.93 -54.92
N LYS A 426 -41.18 -14.11 -54.78
CA LYS A 426 -42.45 -13.54 -55.32
C LYS A 426 -43.61 -14.45 -54.73
N PRO A 427 -44.92 -14.34 -55.08
CA PRO A 427 -45.90 -13.30 -54.80
C PRO A 427 -47.19 -13.82 -54.08
N ARG A 428 -48.09 -12.90 -53.73
CA ARG A 428 -49.43 -13.10 -53.11
C ARG A 428 -50.47 -13.68 -54.07
N GLN A 429 -51.51 -14.33 -53.52
CA GLN A 429 -52.92 -14.25 -53.95
C GLN A 429 -53.89 -14.69 -52.82
N PRO A 430 -55.20 -14.34 -52.89
CA PRO A 430 -56.01 -13.94 -51.72
C PRO A 430 -57.35 -14.68 -51.51
N GLU A 431 -58.07 -14.22 -50.48
CA GLU A 431 -59.54 -14.23 -50.26
C GLU A 431 -60.27 -15.39 -49.53
N LYS A 432 -60.92 -14.96 -48.43
CA LYS A 432 -62.32 -15.18 -47.99
C LYS A 432 -62.82 -16.57 -47.52
N GLY A 433 -63.54 -16.54 -46.40
CA GLY A 433 -64.51 -17.56 -46.01
C GLY A 433 -64.93 -17.43 -44.54
N ASP A 434 -66.14 -16.93 -44.32
CA ASP A 434 -66.86 -16.80 -43.04
C ASP A 434 -66.92 -18.08 -42.18
N HIS A 435 -66.92 -17.91 -40.85
CA HIS A 435 -68.08 -18.22 -39.98
C HIS A 435 -67.69 -18.16 -38.49
N SER A 436 -68.31 -17.24 -37.75
CA SER A 436 -68.70 -17.43 -36.35
C SER A 436 -70.13 -18.04 -36.33
N PRO A 437 -70.78 -18.40 -35.20
CA PRO A 437 -70.41 -18.21 -33.79
C PRO A 437 -70.70 -19.43 -32.86
N ASN A 438 -70.21 -19.40 -31.61
CA ASN A 438 -71.01 -19.54 -30.37
C ASN A 438 -70.20 -20.05 -29.16
N HIS A 439 -70.18 -19.20 -28.13
CA HIS A 439 -70.56 -19.44 -26.73
C HIS A 439 -70.28 -20.75 -25.97
N ASN A 440 -69.83 -20.50 -24.73
CA ASN A 440 -70.01 -21.21 -23.46
C ASN A 440 -68.92 -22.23 -23.06
N ILE A 441 -68.09 -21.85 -22.07
CA ILE A 441 -68.25 -22.08 -20.62
C ILE A 441 -68.05 -23.57 -20.27
N LEU A 442 -66.88 -23.85 -19.70
CA LEU A 442 -66.72 -24.41 -18.35
C LEU A 442 -65.33 -24.03 -17.81
#